data_AF-A0A2T6AU79-F1
#
_entry.id   AF-A0A2T6AU79-F1
#
_cell.length_a   1.000
_cell.length_b   1.000
_cell.length_c   1.000
_cell.angle_alpha   90.00
_cell.angle_beta   90.00
_cell.angle_gamma   90.00
#
_symmetry.space_group_name_H-M   'P 1'
#
loop_
_entity.id
_entity.type
_entity.pdbx_description
1 polymer ?
#
loop_
_entity_poly.entity_id
_entity_poly.type
_entity_poly.pdbx_seq_one_letter_code
_entity_poly.pdbx_strand_id
1 'polypeptide(L)'
;MSQPEIHPMQTGPAVKKASVFFTLVMSVITLGIYVPYWFISRREALNRLDSEVTLPSAPAKIVFILYILSAIFLPVAMIGGEGMMRLYDTLDIPITYGGMAVCLYLAMRTRLILNEHLGVKSVGPVKTFFLWIWYLQYKINAHL
;
A
#
# COMPACT_ATOMS: atom_id res chain seq x y z
N MET A 1 -35.49 17.43 -28.98
CA MET A 1 -34.47 18.23 -28.27
C MET A 1 -34.23 17.50 -26.96
N SER A 2 -33.34 16.49 -26.98
CA SER A 2 -33.11 15.62 -25.82
C SER A 2 -32.17 16.31 -24.86
N GLN A 3 -32.56 16.39 -23.58
CA GLN A 3 -31.75 16.97 -22.50
C GLN A 3 -30.40 16.25 -22.41
N PRO A 4 -29.28 16.96 -22.12
CA PRO A 4 -28.02 16.30 -21.81
C PRO A 4 -28.20 15.51 -20.50
N GLU A 5 -27.94 14.20 -20.56
CA GLU A 5 -27.84 13.36 -19.37
C GLU A 5 -26.71 13.89 -18.48
N ILE A 6 -27.09 14.47 -17.35
CA ILE A 6 -26.15 14.85 -16.32
C ILE A 6 -25.69 13.56 -15.67
N HIS A 7 -24.56 13.01 -16.14
CA HIS A 7 -23.93 11.89 -15.46
C HIS A 7 -23.74 12.26 -13.98
N PRO A 8 -24.28 11.49 -13.03
CA PRO A 8 -24.10 11.79 -11.62
C PRO A 8 -22.60 11.84 -11.34
N MET A 9 -22.12 12.97 -10.79
CA MET A 9 -20.77 13.07 -10.25
C MET A 9 -20.56 11.86 -9.35
N GLN A 10 -19.54 11.05 -9.64
CA GLN A 10 -19.23 9.86 -8.86
C GLN A 10 -18.89 10.29 -7.42
N THR A 11 -19.87 10.23 -6.51
CA THR A 11 -19.70 10.53 -5.08
C THR A 11 -19.02 9.36 -4.38
N GLY A 12 -17.74 9.15 -4.70
CA GLY A 12 -16.86 8.20 -4.03
C GLY A 12 -16.11 8.83 -2.87
N PRO A 13 -15.53 8.01 -1.98
CA PRO A 13 -14.60 8.53 -0.97
C PRO A 13 -13.39 9.14 -1.68
N ALA A 14 -13.09 10.40 -1.36
CA ALA A 14 -11.88 11.07 -1.84
C ALA A 14 -10.61 10.37 -1.31
N VAL A 15 -9.50 10.48 -2.04
CA VAL A 15 -8.23 9.88 -1.61
C VAL A 15 -7.79 10.52 -0.30
N LYS A 16 -7.65 9.70 0.74
CA LYS A 16 -7.37 10.16 2.10
C LYS A 16 -5.99 10.83 2.20
N LYS A 17 -5.98 12.12 2.54
CA LYS A 17 -4.78 12.84 2.98
C LYS A 17 -4.38 12.36 4.38
N ALA A 18 -3.08 12.25 4.60
CA ALA A 18 -2.53 11.88 5.91
C ALA A 18 -1.14 12.47 6.05
N SER A 19 -0.74 12.81 7.27
CA SER A 19 0.63 13.27 7.52
C SER A 19 1.65 12.23 7.03
N VAL A 20 2.64 12.70 6.28
CA VAL A 20 3.76 11.86 5.80
C VAL A 20 4.54 11.34 7.01
N PHE A 21 4.75 12.19 8.01
CA PHE A 21 5.37 11.81 9.28
C PHE A 21 4.58 10.70 9.99
N PHE A 22 3.25 10.80 10.03
CA PHE A 22 2.42 9.74 10.59
C PHE A 22 2.57 8.41 9.81
N THR A 23 2.63 8.47 8.48
CA THR A 23 2.80 7.29 7.61
C THR A 23 4.17 6.64 7.83
N LEU A 24 5.21 7.45 8.00
CA LEU A 24 6.56 7.01 8.36
C LEU A 24 6.55 6.32 9.73
N VAL A 25 6.08 7.01 10.76
CA VAL A 25 6.05 6.50 12.14
C VAL A 25 5.25 5.20 12.22
N MET A 26 4.09 5.11 11.59
CA MET A 26 3.30 3.86 11.59
C MET A 26 3.99 2.72 10.84
N SER A 27 4.67 2.98 9.72
CA SER A 27 5.42 1.92 9.03
C SER A 27 6.56 1.37 9.88
N VAL A 28 7.20 2.19 10.72
CA VAL A 28 8.28 1.74 11.61
C VAL A 28 7.74 1.05 12.86
N ILE A 29 6.76 1.65 13.55
CA ILE A 29 6.17 1.10 14.79
C ILE A 29 5.53 -0.27 14.55
N THR A 30 4.91 -0.46 13.39
CA THR A 30 4.26 -1.73 13.03
C THR A 30 5.17 -2.71 12.31
N LEU A 31 6.48 -2.42 12.24
CA LEU A 31 7.48 -3.25 11.54
C LEU A 31 7.05 -3.60 10.10
N GLY A 32 6.46 -2.63 9.40
CA GLY A 32 6.03 -2.80 8.01
C GLY A 32 4.59 -3.28 7.80
N ILE A 33 3.85 -3.76 8.83
CA ILE A 33 2.44 -4.17 8.71
C ILE A 33 1.55 -3.05 8.17
N TYR A 34 1.85 -1.80 8.54
CA TYR A 34 1.11 -0.64 8.05
C TYR A 34 1.19 -0.46 6.54
N VAL A 35 2.25 -0.95 5.88
CA VAL A 35 2.48 -0.76 4.44
C VAL A 35 1.38 -1.40 3.58
N PRO A 36 1.10 -2.72 3.67
CA PRO A 36 0.00 -3.32 2.93
C PRO A 36 -1.37 -2.77 3.37
N TYR A 37 -1.55 -2.41 4.65
CA TYR A 37 -2.77 -1.75 5.13
C TYR A 37 -3.00 -0.39 4.45
N TRP A 38 -1.93 0.39 4.21
CA TRP A 38 -2.01 1.67 3.52
C TRP A 38 -2.62 1.52 2.12
N PHE A 39 -2.21 0.48 1.37
CA PHE A 39 -2.79 0.16 0.07
C PHE A 39 -4.26 -0.27 0.17
N ILE A 40 -4.59 -1.17 1.12
CA ILE A 40 -5.97 -1.65 1.31
C ILE A 40 -6.91 -0.47 1.61
N SER A 41 -6.53 0.40 2.55
CA SER A 41 -7.35 1.52 3.01
C SER A 41 -7.60 2.61 1.96
N ARG A 42 -6.75 2.71 0.92
CA ARG A 42 -6.83 3.76 -0.11
C ARG A 42 -7.21 3.22 -1.50
N ARG A 43 -7.30 1.90 -1.65
CA ARG A 43 -7.56 1.25 -2.93
C ARG A 43 -8.80 1.78 -3.63
N GLU A 44 -9.92 1.90 -2.93
CA GLU A 44 -11.19 2.32 -3.55
C GLU A 44 -11.11 3.74 -4.10
N ALA A 45 -10.50 4.65 -3.35
CA ALA A 45 -10.32 6.03 -3.78
C ALA A 45 -9.30 6.13 -4.93
N LEU A 46 -8.19 5.37 -4.87
CA LEU A 46 -7.19 5.33 -5.94
C LEU A 46 -7.75 4.75 -7.24
N ASN A 47 -8.59 3.71 -7.17
CA ASN A 47 -9.20 3.08 -8.34
C ASN A 47 -10.32 3.92 -8.99
N ARG A 48 -10.73 5.02 -8.35
CA ARG A 48 -11.69 5.98 -8.92
C ARG A 48 -10.99 7.17 -9.58
N LEU A 49 -9.68 7.29 -9.44
CA LEU A 49 -8.92 8.28 -10.19
C LEU A 49 -8.98 7.92 -11.67
N ASP A 50 -8.96 8.95 -12.52
CA ASP A 50 -8.96 8.79 -13.97
C ASP A 50 -7.65 8.12 -14.43
N SER A 51 -7.68 6.80 -14.60
CA SER A 51 -6.53 5.97 -14.93
C SER A 51 -7.02 4.65 -15.53
N GLU A 52 -6.32 4.14 -16.53
CA GLU A 52 -6.59 2.82 -17.12
C GLU A 52 -6.07 1.69 -16.20
N VAL A 53 -5.14 2.02 -15.31
CA VAL A 53 -4.53 1.10 -14.36
C VAL A 53 -5.33 1.07 -13.06
N THR A 54 -5.58 -0.12 -12.53
CA THR A 54 -6.25 -0.29 -11.23
C THR A 54 -5.37 -1.04 -10.23
N LEU A 55 -5.55 -0.73 -8.95
CA LEU A 55 -4.84 -1.40 -7.86
C LEU A 55 -5.55 -2.72 -7.50
N PRO A 56 -4.85 -3.86 -7.55
CA PRO A 56 -5.44 -5.16 -7.25
C PRO A 56 -5.57 -5.33 -5.72
N SER A 57 -6.70 -5.88 -5.25
CA SER A 57 -6.93 -6.10 -3.81
C SER A 57 -6.16 -7.27 -3.25
N ALA A 58 -6.09 -8.37 -4.00
CA ALA A 58 -5.62 -9.65 -3.48
C ALA A 58 -4.18 -9.58 -2.94
N PRO A 59 -3.19 -9.03 -3.66
CA PRO A 59 -1.81 -9.03 -3.19
C PRO A 59 -1.63 -8.26 -1.87
N ALA A 60 -2.25 -7.07 -1.75
CA ALA A 60 -2.18 -6.28 -0.53
C ALA A 60 -2.81 -7.00 0.68
N LYS A 61 -3.97 -7.63 0.48
CA LYS A 61 -4.66 -8.39 1.54
C LYS A 61 -3.88 -9.64 1.96
N ILE A 62 -3.32 -10.37 0.99
CA ILE A 62 -2.50 -11.57 1.27
C ILE A 62 -1.29 -11.19 2.11
N VAL A 63 -0.52 -10.18 1.69
CA VAL A 63 0.66 -9.71 2.45
C VAL A 63 0.26 -9.21 3.84
N PHE A 64 -0.83 -8.44 3.95
CA PHE A 64 -1.33 -7.98 5.24
C PHE A 64 -1.64 -9.15 6.18
N ILE A 65 -2.36 -10.18 5.71
CA ILE A 65 -2.69 -11.36 6.51
C ILE A 65 -1.42 -12.12 6.91
N LEU A 66 -0.48 -12.34 5.98
CA LEU A 66 0.76 -13.05 6.28
C LEU A 66 1.61 -12.31 7.32
N TYR A 67 1.70 -10.98 7.26
CA TYR A 67 2.42 -10.19 8.26
C TYR A 67 1.74 -10.25 9.62
N ILE A 68 0.41 -10.22 9.68
CA ILE A 68 -0.32 -10.39 10.95
C ILE A 68 -0.08 -11.80 11.52
N LEU A 69 -0.13 -12.85 10.69
CA LEU A 69 0.13 -14.22 11.12
C LEU A 69 1.57 -14.39 11.62
N SER A 70 2.57 -13.84 10.92
CA SER A 70 3.95 -13.84 11.38
C SER A 70 4.10 -13.12 12.74
N ALA A 71 3.52 -11.93 12.88
CA ALA A 71 3.58 -11.16 14.12
C ALA A 71 2.96 -11.91 15.32
N ILE A 72 1.89 -12.67 15.09
CA ILE A 72 1.26 -13.53 16.11
C ILE A 72 2.11 -14.77 16.39
N PHE A 73 2.78 -15.34 15.38
CA PHE A 73 3.59 -16.54 15.54
C PHE A 73 4.91 -16.28 16.28
N LEU A 74 5.48 -15.07 16.15
CA LEU A 74 6.71 -14.67 16.83
C LEU A 74 6.71 -14.95 18.35
N PRO A 75 5.76 -14.47 19.17
CA PRO A 75 5.76 -14.76 20.61
C PRO A 75 5.62 -16.25 20.92
N VAL A 76 4.89 -17.02 20.10
CA VAL A 76 4.79 -18.49 20.24
C VAL A 76 6.16 -19.13 20.00
N ALA A 77 6.88 -18.68 18.97
CA ALA A 77 8.21 -19.15 18.65
C ALA A 77 9.23 -18.81 19.76
N MET A 78 9.14 -17.61 20.35
CA MET A 78 9.99 -17.20 21.47
C MET A 78 9.84 -18.10 22.70
N ILE A 79 8.62 -18.53 23.01
CA ILE A 79 8.34 -19.42 24.16
C ILE A 79 8.70 -20.88 23.84
N GLY A 80 8.56 -21.28 22.56
CA GLY A 80 8.81 -22.65 22.10
C GLY A 80 10.28 -23.07 21.99
N GLY A 81 11.23 -22.19 22.29
CA GLY A 81 12.66 -22.46 22.25
C GLY A 81 13.27 -22.48 20.85
N GLU A 82 14.54 -22.91 20.73
CA GLU A 82 15.33 -22.76 19.51
C GLU A 82 14.71 -23.43 18.27
N GLY A 83 14.09 -24.60 18.42
CA GLY A 83 13.48 -25.31 17.30
C GLY A 83 12.32 -24.54 16.67
N MET A 84 11.45 -23.96 17.49
CA MET A 84 10.33 -23.13 17.02
C MET A 84 10.82 -21.80 16.47
N MET A 85 11.86 -21.20 17.05
CA MET A 85 12.49 -19.98 16.52
C MET A 85 13.06 -20.20 15.11
N ARG A 86 13.75 -21.32 14.86
CA ARG A 86 14.25 -21.64 13.51
C ARG A 86 13.12 -21.85 12.49
N LEU A 87 12.01 -22.46 12.91
CA LEU A 87 10.83 -22.60 12.06
C LEU A 87 10.23 -21.22 11.74
N TYR A 88 10.14 -20.33 12.73
CA TYR A 88 9.71 -18.96 12.53
C TYR A 88 10.61 -18.25 11.51
N ASP A 89 11.93 -18.26 11.68
CA ASP A 89 12.85 -17.59 10.76
C ASP A 89 12.72 -18.12 9.33
N THR A 90 12.60 -19.45 9.18
CA THR A 90 12.43 -20.11 7.87
C THR A 90 11.15 -19.67 7.16
N LEU A 91 10.06 -19.46 7.91
CA LEU A 91 8.79 -19.01 7.36
C LEU A 91 8.73 -17.50 7.16
N ASP A 92 9.28 -16.72 8.10
CA ASP A 92 9.21 -15.26 8.08
C ASP A 92 10.06 -14.65 6.97
N ILE A 93 11.27 -15.15 6.73
CA ILE A 93 12.16 -14.63 5.67
C ILE A 93 11.44 -14.50 4.31
N PRO A 94 10.86 -15.57 3.73
CA PRO A 94 10.18 -15.47 2.44
C PRO A 94 8.92 -14.60 2.51
N ILE A 95 8.20 -14.60 3.63
CA ILE A 95 7.03 -13.73 3.85
C ILE A 95 7.47 -12.27 3.81
N THR A 96 8.51 -11.90 4.55
CA THR A 96 9.02 -10.55 4.71
C THR A 96 9.54 -10.00 3.38
N TYR A 97 10.47 -10.71 2.74
CA TYR A 97 11.05 -10.25 1.46
C TYR A 97 10.05 -10.33 0.30
N GLY A 98 9.22 -11.38 0.24
CA GLY A 98 8.16 -11.50 -0.76
C GLY A 98 7.09 -10.41 -0.60
N GLY A 99 6.68 -10.14 0.64
CA GLY A 99 5.75 -9.07 0.97
C GLY A 99 6.29 -7.69 0.62
N MET A 100 7.59 -7.45 0.87
CA MET A 100 8.26 -6.20 0.47
C MET A 100 8.26 -6.02 -1.05
N ALA A 101 8.58 -7.08 -1.81
CA ALA A 101 8.54 -7.04 -3.28
C ALA A 101 7.12 -6.74 -3.81
N VAL A 102 6.09 -7.37 -3.23
CA VAL A 102 4.68 -7.09 -3.57
C VAL A 102 4.31 -5.64 -3.24
N CYS A 103 4.72 -5.13 -2.08
CA CYS A 103 4.45 -3.74 -1.69
C CYS A 103 5.15 -2.74 -2.61
N LEU A 104 6.39 -3.03 -3.06
CA LEU A 104 7.09 -2.22 -4.05
C LEU A 104 6.38 -2.24 -5.42
N TYR A 105 5.92 -3.42 -5.85
CA TYR A 105 5.09 -3.53 -7.06
C TYR A 105 3.82 -2.69 -6.96
N LEU A 106 3.11 -2.75 -5.83
CA LEU A 106 1.92 -1.94 -5.58
C LEU A 106 2.24 -0.44 -5.54
N ALA A 107 3.38 -0.04 -4.96
CA ALA A 107 3.84 1.35 -4.96
C ALA A 107 4.08 1.86 -6.40
N MET A 108 4.70 1.04 -7.25
CA MET A 108 4.92 1.37 -8.66
C MET A 108 3.60 1.48 -9.42
N ARG A 109 2.62 0.61 -9.15
CA ARG A 109 1.27 0.70 -9.71
C ARG A 109 0.56 1.98 -9.28
N THR A 110 0.57 2.31 -7.99
CA THR A 110 -0.02 3.57 -7.50
C THR A 110 0.63 4.79 -8.14
N ARG A 111 1.95 4.77 -8.36
CA ARG A 111 2.64 5.83 -9.12
C ARG A 111 2.07 6.00 -10.53
N LEU A 112 1.77 4.91 -11.25
CA LEU A 112 1.19 4.98 -12.60
C LEU A 112 -0.19 5.62 -12.55
N ILE A 113 -1.05 5.16 -11.63
CA ILE A 113 -2.39 5.73 -11.40
C ILE A 113 -2.33 7.23 -11.17
N LEU A 114 -1.43 7.70 -10.30
CA LEU A 114 -1.28 9.12 -10.02
C LEU A 114 -0.77 9.92 -11.23
N ASN A 115 0.16 9.38 -12.03
CA ASN A 115 0.67 10.10 -13.21
C ASN A 115 -0.37 10.18 -14.33
N GLU A 116 -1.17 9.11 -14.53
CA GLU A 116 -2.26 9.10 -15.51
C GLU A 116 -3.32 10.13 -15.12
N HIS A 117 -3.77 10.08 -13.86
CA HIS A 117 -4.79 11.01 -13.37
C HIS A 117 -4.36 12.48 -13.42
N LEU A 118 -3.09 12.77 -13.12
CA LEU A 118 -2.57 14.14 -13.18
C LEU A 118 -2.26 14.61 -14.61
N GLY A 119 -2.29 13.72 -15.60
CA GLY A 119 -1.91 14.03 -16.99
C GLY A 119 -0.43 14.42 -17.17
N VAL A 120 0.39 14.30 -16.12
CA VAL A 120 1.81 14.69 -16.11
C VAL A 120 2.65 13.67 -15.35
N LYS A 121 3.90 13.46 -15.78
CA LYS A 121 4.87 12.58 -15.12
C LYS A 121 5.46 13.22 -13.86
N SER A 122 4.62 13.63 -12.91
CA SER A 122 5.02 14.33 -11.68
C SER A 122 5.56 13.40 -10.59
N VAL A 123 5.24 12.11 -10.65
CA VAL A 123 5.65 11.07 -9.69
C VAL A 123 6.76 10.21 -10.30
N GLY A 124 8.01 10.46 -9.91
CA GLY A 124 9.19 9.75 -10.41
C GLY A 124 9.41 8.34 -9.82
N PRO A 125 9.96 7.38 -10.60
CA PRO A 125 10.10 5.98 -10.19
C PRO A 125 11.17 5.76 -9.12
N VAL A 126 12.31 6.45 -9.22
CA VAL A 126 13.43 6.30 -8.27
C VAL A 126 12.99 6.68 -6.85
N LYS A 127 12.28 7.80 -6.70
CA LYS A 127 11.73 8.22 -5.41
C LYS A 127 10.68 7.24 -4.89
N THR A 128 9.83 6.70 -5.77
CA THR A 128 8.86 5.65 -5.39
C THR A 128 9.56 4.36 -4.96
N PHE A 129 10.72 4.00 -5.50
CA PHE A 129 11.45 2.81 -5.09
C PHE A 129 12.03 2.94 -3.67
N PHE A 130 12.76 4.02 -3.41
CA PHE A 130 13.46 4.21 -2.13
C PHE A 130 12.56 4.73 -1.00
N LEU A 131 11.54 5.53 -1.33
CA LEU A 131 10.66 6.18 -0.34
C LEU A 131 9.22 5.65 -0.38
N TRP A 132 8.93 4.65 -1.22
CA TRP A 132 7.68 3.89 -1.32
C TRP A 132 6.41 4.67 -0.94
N ILE A 133 5.65 4.20 0.05
CA ILE A 133 4.37 4.77 0.46
C ILE A 133 4.51 6.20 1.03
N TRP A 134 5.67 6.59 1.56
CA TRP A 134 5.88 7.93 2.14
C TRP A 134 5.91 8.98 1.04
N TYR A 135 6.62 8.70 -0.04
CA TYR A 135 6.65 9.60 -1.20
C TYR A 135 5.30 9.65 -1.92
N LEU A 136 4.60 8.52 -2.03
CA LEU A 136 3.25 8.50 -2.58
C LEU A 136 2.28 9.32 -1.72
N GLN A 137 2.34 9.17 -0.39
CA GLN A 137 1.51 9.98 0.52
C GLN A 137 1.82 11.47 0.42
N TYR A 138 3.10 11.84 0.31
CA TYR A 138 3.51 13.23 0.06
C TYR A 138 2.88 13.79 -1.22
N LYS A 139 2.91 13.02 -2.31
CA LYS A 139 2.32 13.42 -3.59
C LYS A 139 0.80 13.52 -3.56
N ILE A 140 0.14 12.57 -2.89
CA ILE A 140 -1.30 12.63 -2.64
C ILE A 140 -1.68 13.90 -1.88
N ASN A 141 -0.94 14.25 -0.82
CA ASN A 141 -1.24 15.45 -0.04
C ASN A 141 -1.07 16.76 -0.83
N ALA A 142 -0.18 16.76 -1.83
CA ALA A 142 0.17 17.95 -2.61
C ALA A 142 -0.75 18.17 -3.83
N HIS A 143 -1.37 17.13 -4.38
CA HIS A 143 -2.05 17.18 -5.68
C HIS A 143 -3.48 16.65 -5.70
N LEU A 144 -3.88 15.86 -4.70
CA LEU A 144 -5.28 15.52 -4.42
C LEU A 144 -5.73 16.33 -3.21
#